data_AF-X0WM47-F1
#
_entry.id   AF-X0WM47-F1
#
_cell.length_a   1.000
_cell.length_b   1.000
_cell.length_c   1.000
_cell.angle_alpha   90.00
_cell.angle_beta   90.00
_cell.angle_gamma   90.00
#
_symmetry.space_group_name_H-M   'P 1'
#
loop_
_entity.id
_entity.type
_entity.pdbx_description
1 polymer ?
#
loop_
_entity_poly.entity_id
_entity_poly.type
_entity_poly.pdbx_seq_one_letter_code
_entity_poly.pdbx_strand_id
1 'polypeptide(L)'
;WKTLGEHGIFSSVIRVPITFPPEKLYGVQLSAMCVPDLRGTQGMFSFYTTRSEGDGEHTGGERFFVTMANNTIKTKLIGCSSPFRKDGSALACPFAVKVTGKEAADIRINGETRHLRKGIYSDWVKVAFKAAPGVKVKGICKFLLIGTEPEFSLYVTPVNIDPEKPAMPISYPTIFSTYLAKRQGPFATLGLAEDSWALNEKFIDDKGFIEQCTQIDAERETMFFDALDKVKQGLVVCVFDGTDRLQHTFWRQIDPEHPANQGRMPEGNVIE
;
A
#
# COMPACT_ATOMS: atom_id res chain seq x y z
N TRP A 1 18.09 -16.87 11.52
CA TRP A 1 18.10 -17.75 10.33
C TRP A 1 19.51 -18.01 9.78
N LYS A 2 20.44 -17.05 9.77
CA LYS A 2 21.81 -17.30 9.28
C LYS A 2 22.51 -18.47 9.97
N THR A 3 22.57 -18.47 11.30
CA THR A 3 23.12 -19.57 12.11
C THR A 3 22.42 -20.90 11.85
N LEU A 4 21.09 -20.90 11.66
CA LEU A 4 20.34 -22.11 11.28
C LEU A 4 20.80 -22.65 9.92
N GLY A 5 21.00 -21.76 8.95
CA GLY A 5 21.50 -22.15 7.64
C GLY A 5 22.92 -22.71 7.66
N GLU A 6 23.80 -22.23 8.54
CA GLU A 6 25.14 -22.80 8.77
C GLU A 6 25.08 -24.25 9.28
N HIS A 7 23.98 -24.62 9.95
CA HIS A 7 23.71 -25.98 10.42
C HIS A 7 22.77 -26.77 9.50
N GLY A 8 22.51 -26.29 8.28
CA GLY A 8 21.66 -26.97 7.31
C GLY A 8 20.16 -26.97 7.64
N ILE A 9 19.69 -26.07 8.51
CA ILE A 9 18.28 -25.96 8.90
C ILE A 9 17.59 -24.93 7.99
N PHE A 10 16.64 -25.40 7.18
CA PHE A 10 15.87 -24.54 6.27
C PHE A 10 15.07 -23.49 7.05
N SER A 11 15.03 -22.25 6.56
CA SER A 11 14.20 -21.18 7.14
C SER A 11 13.28 -20.52 6.11
N SER A 12 12.00 -20.42 6.42
CA SER A 12 11.03 -19.55 5.72
C SER A 12 10.75 -18.31 6.58
N VAL A 13 11.27 -17.16 6.15
CA VAL A 13 11.21 -15.89 6.87
C VAL A 13 10.24 -14.95 6.17
N ILE A 14 9.09 -14.68 6.77
CA ILE A 14 8.05 -13.84 6.17
C ILE A 14 7.94 -12.56 6.99
N ARG A 15 8.28 -11.44 6.37
CA ARG A 15 8.01 -10.11 6.91
C ARG A 15 8.60 -9.81 8.31
N VAL A 16 9.71 -10.44 8.70
CA VAL A 16 10.44 -10.05 9.91
C VAL A 16 11.01 -8.62 9.73
N PRO A 17 10.87 -7.68 10.68
CA PRO A 17 11.37 -6.31 10.55
C PRO A 17 12.87 -6.21 10.26
N ILE A 18 13.27 -5.09 9.64
CA ILE A 18 14.66 -4.73 9.30
C ILE A 18 15.35 -5.81 8.44
N THR A 19 14.66 -6.20 7.38
CA THR A 19 15.11 -7.28 6.46
C THR A 19 15.18 -6.83 5.01
N PHE A 20 15.23 -5.52 4.75
CA PHE A 20 15.47 -4.96 3.42
C PHE A 20 16.84 -4.26 3.35
N PRO A 21 17.68 -4.58 2.35
CA PRO A 21 17.51 -5.65 1.37
C PRO A 21 17.54 -7.05 2.02
N PRO A 22 16.93 -8.07 1.39
CA PRO A 22 16.89 -9.41 1.94
C PRO A 22 18.28 -10.04 1.94
N GLU A 23 18.61 -10.71 3.04
CA GLU A 23 19.86 -11.43 3.18
C GLU A 23 19.79 -12.78 2.47
N LYS A 24 20.95 -13.32 2.10
CA LYS A 24 21.03 -14.71 1.64
C LYS A 24 20.92 -15.64 2.85
N LEU A 25 20.10 -16.68 2.74
CA LEU A 25 19.94 -17.71 3.76
C LEU A 25 19.77 -19.08 3.13
N TYR A 26 19.93 -20.14 3.93
CA TYR A 26 19.47 -21.46 3.53
C TYR A 26 17.95 -21.53 3.66
N GLY A 27 17.24 -20.99 2.66
CA GLY A 27 15.79 -20.90 2.69
C GLY A 27 15.23 -19.77 1.84
N VAL A 28 14.07 -19.26 2.27
CA VAL A 28 13.34 -18.19 1.59
C VAL A 28 13.03 -17.05 2.55
N GLN A 29 13.03 -15.81 2.05
CA GLN A 29 12.77 -14.61 2.82
C GLN A 29 11.96 -13.60 2.00
N LEU A 30 10.88 -13.08 2.59
CA LEU A 30 10.18 -11.88 2.12
C LEU A 30 10.49 -10.73 3.08
N SER A 31 11.07 -9.64 2.57
CA SER A 31 11.46 -8.47 3.37
C SER A 31 10.26 -7.73 3.97
N ALA A 32 10.46 -7.06 5.11
CA ALA A 32 9.47 -6.15 5.70
C ALA A 32 9.96 -4.70 5.82
N MET A 33 10.16 -4.22 7.05
CA MET A 33 10.50 -2.83 7.32
C MET A 33 11.73 -2.40 6.50
N CYS A 34 11.73 -1.13 6.09
CA CYS A 34 12.65 -0.50 5.15
C CYS A 34 12.42 -0.81 3.67
N VAL A 35 11.58 -1.78 3.27
CA VAL A 35 11.15 -1.89 1.86
C VAL A 35 10.43 -0.58 1.49
N PRO A 36 10.91 0.19 0.51
CA PRO A 36 10.28 1.44 0.14
C PRO A 36 9.06 1.21 -0.75
N ASP A 37 8.29 2.26 -0.99
CA ASP A 37 7.36 2.28 -2.11
C ASP A 37 8.13 2.33 -3.43
N LEU A 38 7.42 2.22 -4.55
CA LEU A 38 8.01 2.21 -5.88
C LEU A 38 8.82 3.49 -6.17
N ARG A 39 8.51 4.60 -5.49
CA ARG A 39 9.20 5.89 -5.64
C ARG A 39 10.46 6.00 -4.77
N GLY A 40 10.71 5.02 -3.90
CA GLY A 40 11.84 5.03 -2.97
C GLY A 40 11.53 5.71 -1.63
N THR A 41 10.27 6.08 -1.38
CA THR A 41 9.89 6.72 -0.10
C THR A 41 9.32 5.70 0.89
N GLN A 42 8.98 6.13 2.11
CA GLN A 42 8.42 5.29 3.17
C GLN A 42 6.89 5.41 3.25
N GLY A 43 6.19 5.42 2.11
CA GLY A 43 4.72 5.42 2.07
C GLY A 43 4.10 6.71 1.56
N MET A 44 4.54 7.21 0.39
CA MET A 44 3.94 8.38 -0.23
C MET A 44 2.62 8.02 -0.92
N PHE A 45 1.49 8.32 -0.28
CA PHE A 45 0.15 8.17 -0.85
C PHE A 45 -0.22 9.31 -1.80
N SER A 46 -1.32 9.14 -2.54
CA SER A 46 -1.86 10.18 -3.42
C SER A 46 -3.33 10.44 -3.11
N PHE A 47 -3.70 11.71 -2.94
CA PHE A 47 -5.07 12.15 -2.72
C PHE A 47 -5.53 13.10 -3.82
N TYR A 48 -6.63 12.79 -4.48
CA TYR A 48 -7.18 13.58 -5.58
C TYR A 48 -8.49 14.24 -5.16
N THR A 49 -8.63 15.55 -5.37
CA THR A 49 -9.85 16.26 -4.99
C THR A 49 -10.20 17.42 -5.92
N THR A 50 -11.50 17.72 -6.05
CA THR A 50 -12.01 18.92 -6.75
C THR A 50 -12.09 20.15 -5.86
N ARG A 51 -11.91 19.99 -4.53
CA ARG A 51 -11.92 21.12 -3.59
C ARG A 51 -10.82 22.11 -3.99
N SER A 52 -11.11 23.41 -3.98
CA SER A 52 -10.09 24.45 -4.17
C SER A 52 -8.95 24.35 -3.16
N GLU A 53 -7.76 24.81 -3.54
CA GLU A 53 -6.65 25.01 -2.59
C GLU A 53 -7.14 25.88 -1.42
N GLY A 54 -6.88 25.41 -0.20
CA GLY A 54 -7.17 26.14 1.04
C GLY A 54 -6.03 25.93 2.01
N ASP A 55 -5.81 26.92 2.88
CA ASP A 55 -4.67 27.01 3.79
C ASP A 55 -4.61 25.82 4.76
N GLY A 56 -3.69 24.92 4.50
CA GLY A 56 -3.31 23.84 5.38
C GLY A 56 -2.06 23.17 4.84
N GLU A 57 -0.91 23.44 5.46
CA GLU A 57 0.27 22.62 5.25
C GLU A 57 -0.04 21.22 5.79
N HIS A 58 -0.10 20.25 4.88
CA HIS A 58 -0.16 18.83 5.23
C HIS A 58 1.25 18.27 5.12
N THR A 59 1.66 17.52 6.13
CA THR A 59 3.05 17.03 6.27
C THR A 59 3.27 15.68 5.58
N GLY A 60 2.19 14.96 5.24
CA GLY A 60 2.25 13.63 4.60
C GLY A 60 1.41 13.50 3.32
N GLY A 61 1.95 12.73 2.36
CA GLY A 61 1.28 12.39 1.10
C GLY A 61 1.28 13.50 0.04
N GLU A 62 0.89 13.17 -1.19
CA GLU A 62 0.72 14.14 -2.28
C GLU A 62 -0.75 14.43 -2.55
N ARG A 63 -1.10 15.72 -2.56
CA ARG A 63 -2.44 16.19 -2.89
C ARG A 63 -2.49 16.73 -4.32
N PHE A 64 -3.48 16.27 -5.07
CA PHE A 64 -3.71 16.63 -6.45
C PHE A 64 -5.08 17.29 -6.60
N PHE A 65 -5.07 18.56 -6.96
CA PHE A 65 -6.27 19.31 -7.31
C PHE A 65 -6.65 18.99 -8.76
N VAL A 66 -7.82 18.39 -8.93
CA VAL A 66 -8.31 17.90 -10.22
C VAL A 66 -9.58 18.59 -10.61
N THR A 67 -9.77 18.75 -11.92
CA THR A 67 -11.02 19.29 -12.48
C THR A 67 -11.90 18.16 -12.99
N MET A 68 -13.20 18.29 -12.74
CA MET A 68 -14.20 17.37 -13.25
C MET A 68 -14.89 18.00 -14.46
N ALA A 69 -14.88 17.28 -15.59
CA ALA A 69 -15.54 17.69 -16.81
C ALA A 69 -16.41 16.54 -17.34
N ASN A 70 -17.71 16.78 -17.57
CA ASN A 70 -18.66 15.76 -18.01
C ASN A 70 -18.63 14.49 -17.13
N ASN A 71 -18.69 14.68 -15.80
CA ASN A 71 -18.56 13.63 -14.78
C ASN A 71 -17.28 12.79 -14.89
N THR A 72 -16.26 13.30 -15.56
CA THR A 72 -15.01 12.59 -15.81
C THR A 72 -13.83 13.42 -15.33
N ILE A 73 -12.96 12.79 -14.56
CA ILE A 73 -11.70 13.34 -14.09
C ILE A 73 -10.59 12.61 -14.85
N LYS A 74 -9.66 13.35 -15.44
CA LYS A 74 -8.47 12.80 -16.10
C LYS A 74 -7.24 13.30 -15.38
N THR A 75 -6.42 12.38 -14.88
CA THR A 75 -5.23 12.71 -14.11
C THR A 75 -4.18 11.60 -14.24
N LYS A 76 -3.17 11.59 -13.38
CA LYS A 76 -2.06 10.65 -13.41
C LYS A 76 -1.60 10.27 -12.00
N LEU A 77 -1.18 9.02 -11.82
CA LEU A 77 -0.36 8.60 -10.70
C LEU A 77 1.10 8.97 -10.97
N ILE A 78 1.81 9.38 -9.92
CA ILE A 78 3.23 9.66 -9.96
C ILE A 78 4.01 8.41 -9.54
N GLY A 79 4.98 8.02 -10.37
CA GLY A 79 5.87 6.89 -10.14
C GLY A 79 7.28 7.33 -9.78
N CYS A 80 8.22 6.39 -9.81
CA CYS A 80 9.63 6.67 -9.56
C CYS A 80 10.23 7.66 -10.56
N SER A 81 11.36 8.27 -10.20
CA SER A 81 12.19 9.00 -11.16
C SER A 81 12.59 8.10 -12.32
N SER A 82 12.59 8.64 -13.54
CA SER A 82 13.00 7.87 -14.71
C SER A 82 14.50 7.57 -14.64
N PRO A 83 14.93 6.30 -14.70
CA PRO A 83 16.36 5.96 -14.75
C PRO A 83 17.01 6.38 -16.08
N PHE A 84 16.22 6.73 -17.10
CA PHE A 84 16.70 7.08 -18.44
C PHE A 84 16.67 8.58 -18.74
N ARG A 85 15.97 9.39 -17.93
CA ARG A 85 15.90 10.84 -18.16
C ARG A 85 16.90 11.57 -17.28
N LYS A 86 17.72 12.41 -17.92
CA LYS A 86 18.73 13.23 -17.22
C LYS A 86 18.14 14.33 -16.34
N ASP A 87 16.88 14.71 -16.58
CA ASP A 87 16.16 15.71 -15.78
C ASP A 87 15.60 15.15 -14.46
N GLY A 88 15.71 13.83 -14.23
CA GLY A 88 15.18 13.18 -13.04
C GLY A 88 13.65 13.20 -12.94
N SER A 89 12.94 13.54 -14.02
CA SER A 89 11.47 13.66 -13.99
C SER A 89 10.81 12.35 -13.60
N ALA A 90 9.81 12.44 -12.72
CA ALA A 90 9.01 11.31 -12.29
C ALA A 90 8.23 10.70 -13.47
N LEU A 91 8.18 9.38 -13.51
CA LEU A 91 7.30 8.66 -14.43
C LEU A 91 5.85 8.88 -14.02
N ALA A 92 4.93 8.75 -14.97
CA ALA A 92 3.50 8.91 -14.71
C ALA A 92 2.67 7.79 -15.34
N CYS A 93 1.60 7.40 -14.65
CA CYS A 93 0.60 6.46 -15.15
C CYS A 93 -0.74 7.20 -15.26
N PRO A 94 -1.21 7.56 -16.48
CA PRO A 94 -2.47 8.26 -16.63
C PRO A 94 -3.65 7.35 -16.29
N PHE A 95 -4.66 7.93 -15.65
CA PHE A 95 -5.93 7.27 -15.40
C PHE A 95 -7.09 8.26 -15.55
N ALA A 96 -8.29 7.70 -15.71
CA ALA A 96 -9.53 8.48 -15.74
C ALA A 96 -10.51 7.89 -14.73
N VAL A 97 -11.27 8.76 -14.07
CA VAL A 97 -12.35 8.37 -13.17
C VAL A 97 -13.64 8.96 -13.73
N LYS A 98 -14.64 8.12 -13.98
CA LYS A 98 -15.98 8.54 -14.38
C LYS A 98 -16.92 8.37 -13.19
N VAL A 99 -17.45 9.47 -12.66
CA VAL A 99 -18.46 9.43 -11.60
C VAL A 99 -19.76 8.89 -12.19
N THR A 100 -20.26 7.80 -11.63
CA THR A 100 -21.47 7.10 -12.09
C THR A 100 -22.66 7.27 -11.15
N GLY A 101 -22.42 7.75 -9.93
CA GLY A 101 -23.44 8.15 -8.96
C GLY A 101 -22.82 8.76 -7.71
N LYS A 102 -23.66 9.07 -6.70
CA LYS A 102 -23.23 9.71 -5.45
C LYS A 102 -22.25 8.91 -4.60
N GLU A 103 -22.21 7.60 -4.81
CA GLU A 103 -21.37 6.66 -4.04
C GLU A 103 -20.57 5.72 -4.94
N ALA A 104 -20.48 6.04 -6.24
CA ALA A 104 -19.93 5.14 -7.23
C ALA A 104 -19.16 5.89 -8.32
N ALA A 105 -18.04 5.30 -8.73
CA ALA A 105 -17.25 5.78 -9.86
C ALA A 105 -16.54 4.62 -10.56
N ASP A 106 -16.31 4.74 -11.86
CA ASP A 106 -15.50 3.79 -12.63
C ASP A 106 -14.12 4.38 -12.87
N ILE A 107 -13.07 3.68 -12.41
CA ILE A 107 -11.69 4.04 -12.71
C ILE A 107 -11.19 3.23 -13.91
N ARG A 108 -10.60 3.91 -14.89
CA ARG A 108 -9.90 3.33 -16.02
C ARG A 108 -8.40 3.61 -15.92
N ILE A 109 -7.62 2.55 -15.73
CA ILE A 109 -6.17 2.62 -15.59
C ILE A 109 -5.54 1.40 -16.26
N ASN A 110 -4.41 1.59 -16.96
CA ASN A 110 -3.72 0.52 -17.68
C ASN A 110 -4.57 -0.27 -18.70
N GLY A 111 -5.67 0.32 -19.20
CA GLY A 111 -6.58 -0.34 -20.14
C GLY A 111 -7.67 -1.18 -19.49
N GLU A 112 -7.61 -1.37 -18.17
CA GLU A 112 -8.65 -2.01 -17.38
C GLU A 112 -9.61 -0.96 -16.80
N THR A 113 -10.87 -1.34 -16.63
CA THR A 113 -11.88 -0.54 -15.94
C THR A 113 -12.31 -1.29 -14.69
N ARG A 114 -12.37 -0.59 -13.55
CA ARG A 114 -12.79 -1.13 -12.25
C ARG A 114 -13.85 -0.23 -11.65
N HIS A 115 -14.81 -0.86 -10.99
CA HIS A 115 -15.86 -0.15 -10.29
C HIS A 115 -15.42 0.14 -8.85
N LEU A 116 -15.52 1.41 -8.44
CA LEU A 116 -15.24 1.88 -7.10
C LEU A 116 -16.56 2.19 -6.39
N ARG A 117 -16.65 1.78 -5.13
CA ARG A 117 -17.74 2.16 -4.23
C ARG A 117 -17.19 3.02 -3.11
N LYS A 118 -17.98 3.99 -2.68
CA LYS A 118 -17.61 4.89 -1.59
C LYS A 118 -17.28 4.09 -0.32
N GLY A 119 -16.17 4.42 0.31
CA GLY A 119 -15.74 3.82 1.58
C GLY A 119 -15.29 2.37 1.49
N ILE A 120 -15.05 1.83 0.28
CA ILE A 120 -14.57 0.46 0.06
C ILE A 120 -13.29 0.52 -0.76
N TYR A 121 -12.22 -0.13 -0.29
CA TYR A 121 -10.99 -0.27 -1.06
C TYR A 121 -11.21 -1.16 -2.29
N SER A 122 -10.59 -0.79 -3.40
CA SER A 122 -10.44 -1.72 -4.52
C SER A 122 -9.51 -2.88 -4.15
N ASP A 123 -9.60 -3.98 -4.91
CA ASP A 123 -8.50 -4.95 -4.98
C ASP A 123 -7.18 -4.26 -5.37
N TRP A 124 -6.06 -4.96 -5.20
CA TRP A 124 -4.76 -4.53 -5.74
C TRP A 124 -4.82 -4.32 -7.25
N VAL A 125 -4.60 -3.08 -7.68
CA VAL A 125 -4.59 -2.69 -9.09
C VAL A 125 -3.15 -2.61 -9.58
N LYS A 126 -2.84 -3.33 -10.66
CA LYS A 126 -1.52 -3.28 -11.29
C LYS A 126 -1.36 -1.98 -12.08
N VAL A 127 -0.32 -1.22 -11.75
CA VAL A 127 0.05 0.03 -12.40
C VAL A 127 1.37 -0.10 -13.15
N ALA A 128 1.51 0.60 -14.27
CA ALA A 128 2.68 0.46 -15.15
C ALA A 128 3.11 1.83 -15.67
N PHE A 129 4.35 2.17 -15.37
CA PHE A 129 4.98 3.43 -15.69
C PHE A 129 5.93 3.24 -16.87
N LYS A 130 5.65 3.90 -17.99
CA LYS A 130 6.46 3.77 -19.22
C LYS A 130 7.76 4.56 -19.05
N ALA A 131 8.89 3.86 -18.97
CA ALA A 131 10.20 4.48 -18.78
C ALA A 131 10.94 4.72 -20.11
N ALA A 132 10.80 3.79 -21.07
CA ALA A 132 11.35 3.86 -22.43
C ALA A 132 10.52 2.95 -23.37
N PRO A 133 10.72 2.98 -24.70
CA PRO A 133 10.07 2.01 -25.61
C PRO A 133 10.34 0.56 -25.15
N GLY A 134 9.27 -0.18 -24.86
CA GLY A 134 9.33 -1.56 -24.35
C GLY A 134 9.65 -1.71 -22.86
N VAL A 135 10.12 -0.66 -22.16
CA VAL A 135 10.51 -0.72 -20.74
C VAL A 135 9.44 -0.09 -19.85
N LYS A 136 8.95 -0.88 -18.88
CA LYS A 136 7.93 -0.44 -17.91
C LYS A 136 8.38 -0.77 -16.50
N VAL A 137 8.25 0.20 -15.60
CA VAL A 137 8.36 -0.02 -14.14
C VAL A 137 6.95 -0.35 -13.63
N LYS A 138 6.82 -1.39 -12.80
CA LYS A 138 5.53 -1.91 -12.36
C LYS A 138 5.36 -1.77 -10.86
N GLY A 139 4.12 -1.47 -10.47
CA GLY A 139 3.71 -1.43 -9.08
C GLY A 139 2.28 -1.90 -8.92
N ILE A 140 1.82 -1.89 -7.67
CA ILE A 140 0.43 -2.14 -7.30
C ILE A 140 -0.04 -1.07 -6.30
N CYS A 141 -1.31 -0.69 -6.36
CA CYS A 141 -1.93 0.18 -5.37
C CYS A 141 -3.40 -0.17 -5.21
N LYS A 142 -4.01 0.30 -4.12
CA LYS A 142 -5.47 0.25 -3.91
C LYS A 142 -6.04 1.67 -4.02
N PHE A 143 -7.27 1.75 -4.50
CA PHE A 143 -8.05 2.98 -4.62
C PHE A 143 -9.18 2.97 -3.59
N LEU A 144 -9.43 4.10 -2.94
CA LEU A 144 -10.57 4.30 -2.05
C LEU A 144 -11.33 5.56 -2.49
N LEU A 145 -12.54 5.36 -3.00
CA LEU A 145 -13.45 6.48 -3.26
C LEU A 145 -13.98 6.99 -1.91
N ILE A 146 -13.69 8.22 -1.55
CA ILE A 146 -14.13 8.80 -0.28
C ILE A 146 -15.44 9.56 -0.48
N GLY A 147 -15.58 10.26 -1.60
CA GLY A 147 -16.80 10.98 -1.94
C GLY A 147 -16.80 11.49 -3.37
N THR A 148 -17.99 11.75 -3.91
CA THR A 148 -18.18 12.39 -5.22
C THR A 148 -18.88 13.75 -5.12
N GLU A 149 -19.52 14.03 -3.98
CA GLU A 149 -20.28 15.26 -3.69
C GLU A 149 -20.10 15.65 -2.21
N PRO A 150 -20.08 16.95 -1.85
CA PRO A 150 -20.06 18.11 -2.75
C PRO A 150 -18.75 18.21 -3.54
N GLU A 151 -17.68 17.61 -3.01
CA GLU A 151 -16.38 17.52 -3.65
C GLU A 151 -16.04 16.07 -3.95
N PHE A 152 -15.40 15.83 -5.10
CA PHE A 152 -14.76 14.56 -5.37
C PHE A 152 -13.54 14.39 -4.46
N SER A 153 -13.37 13.18 -3.92
CA SER A 153 -12.24 12.80 -3.08
C SER A 153 -11.90 11.33 -3.34
N LEU A 154 -10.67 11.08 -3.77
CA LEU A 154 -10.13 9.74 -4.05
C LEU A 154 -8.77 9.61 -3.39
N TYR A 155 -8.66 8.64 -2.49
CA TYR A 155 -7.39 8.23 -1.90
C TYR A 155 -6.80 7.06 -2.71
N VAL A 156 -5.48 7.05 -2.84
CA VAL A 156 -4.70 5.97 -3.44
C VAL A 156 -3.57 5.64 -2.50
N THR A 157 -3.44 4.37 -2.12
CA THR A 157 -2.33 3.89 -1.29
C THR A 157 -0.99 4.22 -1.96
N PRO A 158 0.12 4.26 -1.21
CA PRO A 158 1.44 4.28 -1.80
C PRO A 158 1.58 3.18 -2.85
N VAL A 159 2.25 3.50 -3.96
CA VAL A 159 2.46 2.52 -5.02
C VAL A 159 3.50 1.51 -4.54
N ASN A 160 3.04 0.31 -4.21
CA ASN A 160 3.88 -0.80 -3.79
C ASN A 160 4.66 -1.35 -5.00
N ILE A 161 5.78 -2.01 -4.74
CA ILE A 161 6.55 -2.72 -5.77
C ILE A 161 5.73 -3.92 -6.23
N ASP A 162 5.64 -4.17 -7.54
CA ASP A 162 4.89 -5.34 -8.05
C ASP A 162 5.60 -6.64 -7.60
N PRO A 163 4.99 -7.49 -6.75
CA PRO A 163 5.65 -8.69 -6.25
C PRO A 163 5.89 -9.75 -7.33
N GLU A 164 5.15 -9.72 -8.44
CA GLU A 164 5.36 -10.62 -9.59
C GLU A 164 6.54 -10.19 -10.46
N LYS A 165 6.84 -8.88 -10.51
CA LYS A 165 7.91 -8.29 -11.33
C LYS A 165 8.58 -7.15 -10.57
N PRO A 166 9.27 -7.46 -9.46
CA PRO A 166 9.70 -6.43 -8.53
C PRO A 166 10.84 -5.60 -9.13
N ALA A 167 10.73 -4.28 -8.98
CA ALA A 167 11.73 -3.32 -9.46
C ALA A 167 13.04 -3.36 -8.64
N MET A 168 13.01 -3.99 -7.46
CA MET A 168 14.14 -4.17 -6.54
C MET A 168 13.97 -5.49 -5.76
N PRO A 169 15.05 -6.11 -5.24
CA PRO A 169 14.95 -7.41 -4.59
C PRO A 169 14.26 -7.30 -3.23
N ILE A 170 12.93 -7.46 -3.19
CA ILE A 170 12.13 -7.48 -1.96
C ILE A 170 12.05 -8.87 -1.31
N SER A 171 12.68 -9.88 -1.93
CA SER A 171 12.71 -11.25 -1.43
C SER A 171 14.02 -11.96 -1.79
N TYR A 172 14.34 -13.01 -1.03
CA TYR A 172 15.41 -13.95 -1.32
C TYR A 172 14.87 -15.40 -1.36
N PRO A 173 15.24 -16.19 -2.38
CA PRO A 173 15.67 -15.72 -3.69
C PRO A 173 14.62 -14.79 -4.30
N THR A 174 14.99 -13.93 -5.25
CA THR A 174 14.07 -12.92 -5.83
C THR A 174 12.76 -13.50 -6.38
N ILE A 175 12.78 -14.76 -6.81
CA ILE A 175 11.59 -15.46 -7.31
C ILE A 175 10.54 -15.75 -6.22
N PHE A 176 10.91 -15.67 -4.93
CA PHE A 176 10.00 -16.02 -3.83
C PHE A 176 8.79 -15.08 -3.76
N SER A 177 8.98 -13.76 -3.93
CA SER A 177 7.85 -12.82 -4.01
C SER A 177 6.94 -13.13 -5.21
N THR A 178 7.53 -13.54 -6.35
CA THR A 178 6.76 -13.94 -7.53
C THR A 178 5.97 -15.23 -7.28
N TYR A 179 6.56 -16.21 -6.59
CA TYR A 179 5.88 -17.44 -6.20
C TYR A 179 4.65 -17.13 -5.33
N LEU A 180 4.82 -16.30 -4.29
CA LEU A 180 3.71 -15.90 -3.42
C LEU A 180 2.61 -15.20 -4.23
N ALA A 181 2.98 -14.24 -5.08
CA ALA A 181 2.02 -13.46 -5.84
C ALA A 181 1.26 -14.31 -6.89
N LYS A 182 1.94 -15.28 -7.52
CA LYS A 182 1.29 -16.20 -8.47
C LYS A 182 0.32 -17.16 -7.81
N ARG A 183 0.57 -17.53 -6.56
CA ARG A 183 -0.26 -18.51 -5.84
C ARG A 183 -1.41 -17.86 -5.08
N GLN A 184 -1.21 -16.66 -4.55
CA GLN A 184 -2.15 -16.01 -3.62
C GLN A 184 -2.70 -14.68 -4.14
N GLY A 185 -2.20 -14.19 -5.27
CA GLY A 185 -2.50 -12.86 -5.77
C GLY A 185 -1.52 -11.79 -5.28
N PRO A 186 -1.61 -10.56 -5.83
CA PRO A 186 -0.80 -9.44 -5.40
C PRO A 186 -1.03 -9.12 -3.91
N PHE A 187 0.01 -8.61 -3.24
CA PHE A 187 0.04 -8.38 -1.80
C PHE A 187 0.91 -7.16 -1.45
N ALA A 188 0.70 -6.57 -0.28
CA ALA A 188 1.47 -5.42 0.20
C ALA A 188 2.97 -5.73 0.31
N THR A 189 3.80 -4.98 -0.39
CA THR A 189 5.27 -5.12 -0.34
C THR A 189 5.93 -4.04 0.50
N LEU A 190 5.26 -2.90 0.70
CA LEU A 190 5.80 -1.75 1.44
C LEU A 190 6.12 -2.13 2.89
N GLY A 191 7.22 -1.61 3.42
CA GLY A 191 7.68 -1.94 4.77
C GLY A 191 6.64 -1.60 5.85
N LEU A 192 6.03 -0.41 5.74
CA LEU A 192 4.91 0.04 6.55
C LEU A 192 3.76 0.34 5.59
N ALA A 193 2.86 -0.63 5.40
CA ALA A 193 1.85 -0.56 4.35
C ALA A 193 0.56 0.12 4.82
N GLU A 194 0.31 0.08 6.13
CA GLU A 194 -0.77 0.75 6.84
C GLU A 194 -0.45 2.26 6.95
N ASP A 195 -1.32 3.11 6.38
CA ASP A 195 -1.02 4.52 6.14
C ASP A 195 -1.46 5.41 7.30
N SER A 196 -0.63 5.44 8.34
CA SER A 196 -0.88 6.28 9.52
C SER A 196 -0.81 7.77 9.20
N TRP A 197 -0.08 8.18 8.16
CA TRP A 197 -0.04 9.57 7.72
C TRP A 197 -1.36 9.99 7.11
N ALA A 198 -1.94 9.19 6.22
CA ALA A 198 -3.27 9.46 5.66
C ALA A 198 -4.34 9.53 6.75
N LEU A 199 -4.23 8.71 7.80
CA LEU A 199 -5.14 8.77 8.94
C LEU A 199 -4.97 10.05 9.77
N ASN A 200 -3.73 10.40 10.11
CA ASN A 200 -3.43 11.60 10.90
C ASN A 200 -3.86 12.88 10.17
N GLU A 201 -3.65 12.92 8.86
CA GLU A 201 -4.08 14.00 7.96
C GLU A 201 -5.57 13.93 7.60
N LYS A 202 -6.31 12.95 8.14
CA LYS A 202 -7.76 12.75 7.97
C LYS A 202 -8.21 12.51 6.52
N PHE A 203 -7.33 11.99 5.68
CA PHE A 203 -7.69 11.52 4.33
C PHE A 203 -8.42 10.18 4.36
N ILE A 204 -8.13 9.35 5.36
CA ILE A 204 -8.88 8.12 5.65
C ILE A 204 -9.43 8.19 7.07
N ASP A 205 -10.54 7.49 7.31
CA ASP A 205 -11.14 7.37 8.64
C ASP A 205 -10.56 6.17 9.39
N ASP A 206 -10.98 6.03 10.66
CA ASP A 206 -10.50 4.97 11.55
C ASP A 206 -10.83 3.59 10.97
N LYS A 207 -12.03 3.43 10.38
CA LYS A 207 -12.45 2.21 9.68
C LYS A 207 -11.55 1.87 8.49
N GLY A 208 -11.22 2.85 7.65
CA GLY A 208 -10.35 2.66 6.49
C GLY A 208 -8.94 2.22 6.90
N PHE A 209 -8.40 2.78 7.98
CA PHE A 209 -7.11 2.37 8.52
C PHE A 209 -7.15 0.95 9.12
N ILE A 210 -8.21 0.62 9.87
CA ILE A 210 -8.41 -0.74 10.41
C ILE A 210 -8.52 -1.75 9.26
N GLU A 211 -9.27 -1.43 8.21
CA GLU A 211 -9.40 -2.28 7.03
C GLU A 211 -8.05 -2.55 6.36
N GLN A 212 -7.15 -1.55 6.27
CA GLN A 212 -5.78 -1.78 5.80
C GLN A 212 -5.04 -2.79 6.68
N CYS A 213 -5.04 -2.58 8.00
CA CYS A 213 -4.37 -3.48 8.96
C CYS A 213 -4.88 -4.92 8.81
N THR A 214 -6.20 -5.12 8.82
CA THR A 214 -6.82 -6.45 8.74
C THR A 214 -6.58 -7.12 7.38
N GLN A 215 -6.68 -6.39 6.26
CA GLN A 215 -6.44 -6.97 4.94
C GLN A 215 -4.97 -7.40 4.77
N ILE A 216 -4.03 -6.60 5.26
CA ILE A 216 -2.61 -6.93 5.16
C ILE A 216 -2.25 -8.10 6.09
N ASP A 217 -2.82 -8.18 7.29
CA ASP A 217 -2.66 -9.35 8.15
C ASP A 217 -3.26 -10.62 7.53
N ALA A 218 -4.40 -10.54 6.85
CA ALA A 218 -4.97 -11.67 6.13
C ALA A 218 -4.08 -12.16 4.96
N GLU A 219 -3.43 -11.23 4.24
CA GLU A 219 -2.40 -11.57 3.24
C GLU A 219 -1.24 -12.34 3.89
N ARG A 220 -0.74 -11.84 5.03
CA ARG A 220 0.36 -12.48 5.79
C ARG A 220 -0.04 -13.85 6.34
N GLU A 221 -1.27 -13.99 6.82
CA GLU A 221 -1.82 -15.23 7.37
C GLU A 221 -1.84 -16.33 6.31
N THR A 222 -2.35 -16.00 5.13
CA THR A 222 -2.37 -16.91 3.97
C THR A 222 -0.95 -17.37 3.60
N MET A 223 0.03 -16.47 3.65
CA MET A 223 1.44 -16.82 3.38
C MET A 223 2.04 -17.70 4.47
N PHE A 224 1.74 -17.40 5.74
CA PHE A 224 2.26 -18.14 6.89
C PHE A 224 1.76 -19.58 6.90
N PHE A 225 0.46 -19.80 6.74
CA PHE A 225 -0.09 -21.15 6.69
C PHE A 225 0.39 -21.93 5.46
N ASP A 226 0.58 -21.28 4.32
CA ASP A 226 1.22 -21.95 3.18
C ASP A 226 2.64 -22.43 3.49
N ALA A 227 3.42 -21.61 4.20
CA ALA A 227 4.77 -21.96 4.58
C ALA A 227 4.80 -23.11 5.60
N LEU A 228 3.89 -23.10 6.59
CA LEU A 228 3.72 -24.20 7.54
C LEU A 228 3.37 -25.52 6.83
N ASP A 229 2.49 -25.48 5.82
CA ASP A 229 2.12 -26.67 5.07
C ASP A 229 3.29 -27.25 4.27
N LYS A 230 4.18 -26.40 3.75
CA LYS A 230 5.28 -26.81 2.85
C LYS A 230 6.57 -27.15 3.58
N VAL A 231 6.89 -26.48 4.66
CA VAL A 231 8.13 -26.68 5.41
C VAL A 231 7.92 -27.77 6.46
N LYS A 232 8.26 -29.02 6.10
CA LYS A 232 8.08 -30.18 6.99
C LYS A 232 9.05 -30.22 8.17
N GLN A 233 10.24 -29.66 8.00
CA GLN A 233 11.27 -29.55 9.02
C GLN A 233 12.07 -28.27 8.77
N GLY A 234 12.27 -27.48 9.83
CA GLY A 234 12.98 -26.21 9.75
C GLY A 234 12.34 -25.13 10.60
N LEU A 235 12.64 -23.88 10.27
CA LEU A 235 12.03 -22.70 10.86
C LEU A 235 11.00 -22.11 9.89
N VAL A 236 9.80 -21.84 10.37
CA VAL A 236 8.85 -20.92 9.73
C VAL A 236 8.60 -19.78 10.69
N VAL A 237 8.83 -18.55 10.25
CA VAL A 237 8.55 -17.34 11.04
C VAL A 237 7.82 -16.33 10.19
N CYS A 238 6.74 -15.78 10.73
CA CYS A 238 5.98 -14.68 10.16
C CYS A 238 5.71 -13.65 11.27
N VAL A 239 5.88 -12.37 10.97
CA VAL A 239 5.50 -11.29 11.90
C VAL A 239 4.19 -10.68 11.42
N PHE A 240 3.21 -10.72 12.31
CA PHE A 240 1.94 -10.00 12.20
C PHE A 240 2.07 -8.75 13.06
N ASP A 241 2.07 -7.59 12.43
CA ASP A 241 2.23 -6.31 13.11
C ASP A 241 0.94 -5.48 13.11
N GLY A 242 -0.19 -5.98 12.61
CA GLY A 242 -1.44 -5.22 12.59
C GLY A 242 -1.91 -4.78 13.97
N THR A 243 -1.80 -5.63 15.01
CA THR A 243 -2.15 -5.26 16.39
C THR A 243 -1.26 -4.14 16.93
N ASP A 244 0.04 -4.20 16.65
CA ASP A 244 0.99 -3.15 17.00
C ASP A 244 0.61 -1.81 16.32
N ARG A 245 0.25 -1.84 15.03
CA ARG A 245 -0.23 -0.65 14.30
C ARG A 245 -1.48 -0.04 14.90
N LEU A 246 -2.46 -0.89 15.22
CA LEU A 246 -3.71 -0.47 15.83
C LEU A 246 -3.45 0.16 17.20
N GLN A 247 -2.67 -0.50 18.06
CA GLN A 247 -2.33 0.02 19.38
C GLN A 247 -1.60 1.36 19.30
N HIS A 248 -0.56 1.48 18.47
CA HIS A 248 0.17 2.73 18.29
C HIS A 248 -0.72 3.88 17.81
N THR A 249 -1.66 3.58 16.93
CA THR A 249 -2.52 4.57 16.29
C THR A 249 -3.66 5.02 17.20
N PHE A 250 -4.32 4.05 17.84
CA PHE A 250 -5.52 4.26 18.63
C PHE A 250 -5.24 4.45 20.12
N TRP A 251 -3.98 4.42 20.57
CA TRP A 251 -3.62 4.75 21.96
C TRP A 251 -4.25 6.05 22.44
N ARG A 252 -4.40 7.02 21.52
CA ARG A 252 -5.10 8.30 21.76
C ARG A 252 -6.53 8.15 22.30
N GLN A 253 -7.20 7.02 22.09
CA GLN A 253 -8.58 6.79 22.56
C GLN A 253 -8.64 6.42 24.05
N ILE A 254 -7.52 6.02 24.66
CA ILE A 254 -7.46 5.72 26.10
C ILE A 254 -7.62 6.99 26.95
N ASP A 255 -7.13 8.13 26.44
CA ASP A 255 -7.27 9.44 27.08
C ASP A 255 -8.38 10.26 26.39
N PRO A 256 -9.55 10.44 27.02
CA PRO A 256 -10.64 11.22 26.44
C PRO A 256 -10.27 12.69 26.17
N GLU A 257 -9.30 13.25 26.89
CA GLU A 257 -8.87 14.64 26.74
C GLU A 257 -7.76 14.83 25.69
N HIS A 258 -7.28 13.73 25.07
CA HIS A 258 -6.19 13.79 24.11
C HIS A 258 -6.52 14.75 22.93
N PRO A 259 -5.59 15.65 22.52
CA PRO A 259 -5.86 16.67 21.50
C PRO A 259 -6.40 16.12 20.17
N ALA A 260 -5.96 14.92 19.77
CA ALA A 260 -6.43 14.26 18.55
C ALA A 260 -7.91 13.83 18.57
N ASN A 261 -8.55 13.81 19.76
CA ASN A 261 -9.97 13.48 19.93
C ASN A 261 -10.88 14.72 19.81
N GLN A 262 -10.32 15.93 19.84
CA GLN A 262 -11.11 17.17 19.74
C GLN A 262 -11.85 17.24 18.39
N GLY A 263 -13.18 17.35 18.46
CA GLY A 263 -14.05 17.43 17.29
C GLY A 263 -14.36 16.10 16.61
N ARG A 264 -13.99 14.95 17.21
CA ARG A 264 -14.45 13.62 16.79
C ARG A 264 -15.60 13.17 17.69
N MET A 265 -16.65 12.59 17.09
CA MET A 265 -17.59 11.76 17.85
C MET A 265 -16.86 10.46 18.20
N PRO A 266 -16.92 9.95 19.44
CA PRO A 266 -16.32 8.66 19.78
C PRO A 266 -17.06 7.55 19.03
N GLU A 267 -16.50 7.11 17.91
CA GLU A 267 -16.72 5.76 17.41
C GLU A 267 -16.03 4.83 18.43
N GLY A 268 -16.76 3.84 18.96
CA GLY A 268 -16.40 3.11 20.19
C GLY A 268 -14.94 2.65 20.28
N ASN A 269 -14.46 2.42 21.51
CA ASN A 269 -13.08 2.07 21.80
C ASN A 269 -12.57 0.95 20.88
N VAL A 270 -11.60 1.27 20.02
CA VAL A 270 -10.95 0.28 19.13
C VAL A 270 -10.02 -0.65 19.93
N ILE A 271 -9.71 -0.27 21.17
CA ILE A 271 -8.80 -0.99 22.08
C ILE A 271 -9.55 -1.91 23.07
N GLU A 272 -10.88 -1.90 23.11
CA GLU A 272 -11.67 -2.79 24.00
C GLU A 272 -11.96 -4.18 23.41
#